data_AF-A0A6N1XI77-F1
#
_entry.id   AF-A0A6N1XI77-F1
#
_cell.length_a   1.000
_cell.length_b   1.000
_cell.length_c   1.000
_cell.angle_alpha   90.00
_cell.angle_beta   90.00
_cell.angle_gamma   90.00
#
_symmetry.space_group_name_H-M   'P 1'
#
loop_
_entity.id
_entity.type
_entity.pdbx_description
1 polymer ?
#
loop_
_entity_poly.entity_id
_entity_poly.type
_entity_poly.pdbx_seq_one_letter_code
_entity_poly.pdbx_strand_id
1 'polypeptide(L)'
;MTETMKRVRRTGDEVPRPMRDLILQLPLLNVTPTLEIDYPRADAALLVQVADNAETAMHVVQLGLSAVGQLLVRAAPEVETGEISGDAIEALGWLMSELGDFSATAFALASACRRFTTYAPYQSRPVAGARP
;
A
#
# COMPACT_ATOMS: atom_id res chain seq x y z
N MET A 1 -15.94 -3.38 48.65
CA MET A 1 -15.15 -2.22 48.21
C MET A 1 -14.41 -2.66 46.97
N THR A 2 -15.01 -2.43 45.81
CA THR A 2 -14.63 -3.05 44.54
C THR A 2 -14.30 -1.91 43.59
N GLU A 3 -13.03 -1.66 43.34
CA GLU A 3 -12.61 -0.62 42.40
C GLU A 3 -12.19 -1.27 41.08
N THR A 4 -13.16 -1.28 40.17
CA THR A 4 -13.04 -1.68 38.78
C THR A 4 -12.20 -0.63 38.03
N MET A 5 -10.92 -0.90 37.80
CA MET A 5 -10.14 -0.16 36.82
C MET A 5 -10.69 -0.47 35.42
N LYS A 6 -11.55 0.43 34.99
CA LYS A 6 -12.08 0.60 33.64
C LYS A 6 -10.89 0.71 32.68
N ARG A 7 -10.52 -0.40 32.02
CA ARG A 7 -9.67 -0.34 30.82
C ARG A 7 -10.40 0.55 29.82
N VAL A 8 -9.88 1.77 29.66
CA VAL A 8 -10.20 2.66 28.55
C VAL A 8 -9.91 1.87 27.28
N ARG A 9 -10.95 1.42 26.59
CA ARG A 9 -10.82 0.99 25.19
C ARG A 9 -10.30 2.22 24.45
N ARG A 10 -9.05 2.19 23.97
CA ARG A 10 -8.60 3.12 22.95
C ARG A 10 -9.58 2.98 21.79
N THR A 11 -10.11 4.11 21.34
CA THR A 11 -11.00 4.24 20.20
C THR A 11 -10.31 3.66 18.97
N GLY A 12 -10.83 2.55 18.42
CA GLY A 12 -10.49 1.97 17.11
C GLY A 12 -9.05 1.47 16.92
N ASP A 13 -8.84 0.15 16.91
CA ASP A 13 -7.74 -0.42 16.10
C ASP A 13 -8.10 -0.12 14.63
N GLU A 14 -7.62 1.00 14.11
CA GLU A 14 -7.85 1.39 12.72
C GLU A 14 -7.14 0.36 11.83
N VAL A 15 -7.92 -0.39 11.04
CA VAL A 15 -7.37 -1.36 10.09
C VAL A 15 -6.38 -0.61 9.19
N PRO A 16 -5.11 -1.04 9.10
CA PRO A 16 -4.11 -0.32 8.31
C PRO A 16 -4.60 -0.16 6.86
N ARG A 17 -4.43 1.04 6.30
CA ARG A 17 -4.86 1.39 4.93
C ARG A 17 -3.62 1.74 4.10
N PRO A 18 -2.67 0.80 3.89
CA PRO A 18 -1.34 1.09 3.37
C PRO A 18 -1.35 1.80 2.01
N MET A 19 -2.27 1.44 1.10
CA MET A 19 -2.42 2.15 -0.18
C MET A 19 -2.87 3.60 0.00
N ARG A 20 -3.85 3.84 0.88
CA ARG A 20 -4.32 5.20 1.20
C ARG A 20 -3.21 6.01 1.85
N ASP A 21 -2.55 5.43 2.84
CA ASP A 21 -1.54 6.13 3.61
C ASP A 21 -0.31 6.41 2.75
N LEU A 22 0.05 5.50 1.83
CA LEU A 22 1.04 5.74 0.79
C LEU A 22 0.66 6.95 -0.07
N ILE A 23 -0.55 6.99 -0.64
CA ILE A 23 -1.03 8.11 -1.47
C ILE A 23 -0.97 9.43 -0.69
N LEU A 24 -1.35 9.44 0.58
CA LEU A 24 -1.31 10.64 1.42
C LEU A 24 0.12 11.06 1.80
N GLN A 25 1.09 10.16 1.75
CA GLN A 25 2.50 10.45 2.07
C GLN A 25 3.32 10.87 0.84
N LEU A 26 2.95 10.43 -0.37
CA LEU A 26 3.67 10.80 -1.60
C LEU A 26 3.87 12.33 -1.77
N PRO A 27 2.86 13.20 -1.52
CA PRO A 27 3.02 14.65 -1.65
C PRO A 27 4.00 15.27 -0.64
N LEU A 28 4.38 14.53 0.40
CA LEU A 28 5.32 15.01 1.43
C LEU A 28 6.78 14.76 1.01
N LEU A 29 7.02 13.97 -0.04
CA LEU A 29 8.36 13.73 -0.56
C LEU A 29 8.84 14.95 -1.34
N ASN A 30 10.03 15.43 -0.99
CA ASN A 30 10.70 16.46 -1.77
C ASN A 30 11.07 15.91 -3.15
N VAL A 31 10.90 16.73 -4.19
CA VAL A 31 11.32 16.39 -5.56
C VAL A 31 12.38 17.36 -6.06
N THR A 32 13.30 16.86 -6.87
CA THR A 32 14.29 17.64 -7.59
C THR A 32 13.62 18.44 -8.72
N PRO A 33 14.33 19.41 -9.33
CA PRO A 33 13.85 20.09 -10.54
C PRO A 33 13.58 19.16 -11.73
N THR A 34 14.16 17.96 -11.73
CA THR A 34 13.96 16.91 -12.75
C THR A 34 12.79 15.97 -12.44
N LEU A 35 11.99 16.26 -11.39
CA LEU A 35 10.85 15.46 -10.93
C LEU A 35 11.24 14.08 -10.36
N GLU A 36 12.46 13.96 -9.85
CA GLU A 36 12.91 12.76 -9.12
C GLU A 36 12.75 12.99 -7.62
N ILE A 37 12.47 11.95 -6.84
CA ILE A 37 12.43 12.07 -5.37
C ILE A 37 13.83 12.43 -4.85
N ASP A 38 13.94 13.51 -4.09
CA ASP A 38 15.18 13.95 -3.45
C ASP A 38 15.41 13.19 -2.13
N TYR A 39 15.74 11.90 -2.26
CA TYR A 39 15.95 11.01 -1.11
C TYR A 39 17.01 11.52 -0.11
N PRO A 40 18.16 12.07 -0.53
CA PRO A 40 19.16 12.58 0.42
C PRO A 40 18.65 13.72 1.31
N ARG A 41 17.66 14.50 0.85
CA ARG A 41 17.11 15.64 1.60
C ARG A 41 15.75 15.37 2.24
N ALA A 42 15.16 14.19 2.00
CA ALA A 42 13.88 13.82 2.58
C ALA A 42 14.00 13.49 4.09
N ASP A 43 12.91 13.68 4.83
CA ASP A 43 12.82 13.26 6.23
C ASP A 43 12.97 11.73 6.30
N ALA A 44 13.96 11.24 7.06
CA ALA A 44 14.20 9.81 7.22
C ALA A 44 12.98 9.07 7.80
N ALA A 45 12.21 9.69 8.71
CA ALA A 45 10.99 9.09 9.26
C ALA A 45 9.91 8.93 8.20
N LEU A 46 9.80 9.89 7.27
CA LEU A 46 8.89 9.80 6.13
C LEU A 46 9.32 8.69 5.17
N LEU A 47 10.62 8.62 4.83
CA LEU A 47 11.15 7.56 3.96
C LEU A 47 10.88 6.15 4.52
N VAL A 48 11.06 5.96 5.84
CA VAL A 48 10.74 4.69 6.50
C VAL A 48 9.26 4.35 6.35
N GLN A 49 8.36 5.30 6.61
CA GLN A 49 6.91 5.04 6.54
C GLN A 49 6.41 4.84 5.11
N VAL A 50 6.95 5.58 4.14
CA VAL A 50 6.67 5.35 2.72
C VAL A 50 7.11 3.95 2.31
N ALA A 51 8.29 3.50 2.76
CA ALA A 51 8.75 2.14 2.50
C ALA A 51 7.84 1.09 3.14
N ASP A 52 7.50 1.24 4.42
CA ASP A 52 6.62 0.31 5.14
C ASP A 52 5.23 0.23 4.48
N ASN A 53 4.65 1.37 4.11
CA ASN A 53 3.35 1.44 3.45
C ASN A 53 3.40 0.86 2.03
N ALA A 54 4.47 1.12 1.26
CA ALA A 54 4.65 0.58 -0.08
C ALA A 54 4.87 -0.94 -0.07
N GLU A 55 5.68 -1.47 0.84
CA GLU A 55 5.88 -2.92 1.02
C GLU A 55 4.56 -3.60 1.43
N THR A 56 3.84 -3.01 2.37
CA THR A 56 2.55 -3.57 2.84
C THR A 56 1.49 -3.48 1.75
N ALA A 57 1.43 -2.38 1.00
CA ALA A 57 0.51 -2.21 -0.12
C ALA A 57 0.78 -3.23 -1.23
N MET A 58 2.04 -3.39 -1.63
CA MET A 58 2.47 -4.41 -2.58
C MET A 58 2.05 -5.81 -2.11
N HIS A 59 2.28 -6.14 -0.84
CA HIS A 59 1.91 -7.46 -0.30
C HIS A 59 0.39 -7.71 -0.36
N VAL A 60 -0.41 -6.72 0.06
CA VAL A 60 -1.88 -6.79 -0.03
C VAL A 60 -2.34 -7.01 -1.46
N VAL A 61 -1.75 -6.29 -2.43
CA VAL A 61 -2.09 -6.42 -3.84
C VAL A 61 -1.71 -7.80 -4.38
N GLN A 62 -0.50 -8.29 -4.10
CA GLN A 62 -0.06 -9.62 -4.55
C GLN A 62 -0.94 -10.75 -4.01
N LEU A 63 -1.34 -10.68 -2.73
CA LEU A 63 -2.29 -11.63 -2.15
C LEU A 63 -3.67 -11.53 -2.82
N GLY A 64 -4.15 -10.30 -3.06
CA GLY A 64 -5.42 -10.05 -3.75
C GLY A 64 -5.43 -10.61 -5.17
N LEU A 65 -4.39 -10.32 -5.97
CA LEU A 65 -4.24 -10.84 -7.32
C LEU A 65 -4.20 -12.37 -7.35
N SER A 66 -3.50 -12.99 -6.40
CA SER A 66 -3.45 -14.45 -6.25
C SER A 66 -4.84 -15.04 -5.96
N ALA A 67 -5.60 -14.40 -5.06
CA ALA A 67 -6.97 -14.84 -4.73
C ALA A 67 -7.91 -14.67 -5.92
N VAL A 68 -7.84 -13.54 -6.64
CA VAL A 68 -8.62 -13.30 -7.85
C VAL A 68 -8.32 -14.35 -8.92
N GLY A 69 -7.05 -14.68 -9.16
CA GLY A 69 -6.67 -15.74 -10.09
C GLY A 69 -7.29 -17.09 -9.73
N GLN A 70 -7.31 -17.45 -8.45
CA GLN A 70 -7.98 -18.68 -7.98
C GLN A 70 -9.50 -18.64 -8.18
N LEU A 71 -10.14 -17.49 -7.99
CA LEU A 71 -11.57 -17.32 -8.23
C LEU A 71 -11.89 -17.45 -9.72
N LEU A 72 -11.09 -16.85 -10.60
CA LEU A 72 -11.26 -16.91 -12.05
C LEU A 72 -11.17 -18.35 -12.58
N VAL A 73 -10.23 -19.15 -12.08
CA VAL A 73 -10.13 -20.57 -12.44
C VAL A 73 -11.41 -21.33 -12.07
N ARG A 74 -12.02 -21.01 -10.93
CA ARG A 74 -13.26 -21.66 -10.48
C ARG A 74 -14.50 -21.17 -11.23
N ALA A 75 -14.48 -19.93 -11.69
CA ALA A 75 -15.57 -19.28 -12.39
C ALA A 75 -15.58 -19.55 -13.91
N ALA A 76 -14.60 -20.31 -14.43
CA ALA A 76 -14.48 -20.58 -15.87
C ALA A 76 -15.75 -21.17 -16.50
N PRO A 77 -16.46 -22.15 -15.89
CA PRO A 77 -17.71 -22.68 -16.44
C PRO A 77 -18.81 -21.61 -16.55
N GLU A 78 -18.94 -20.75 -15.55
CA GLU A 78 -19.92 -19.66 -15.51
C GLU A 78 -19.60 -18.56 -16.54
N VAL A 79 -18.32 -18.39 -16.89
CA VAL A 79 -17.89 -17.53 -18.02
C VAL A 79 -18.25 -18.15 -19.36
N GLU A 80 -18.00 -19.45 -19.55
CA GLU A 80 -18.32 -20.17 -20.80
C GLU A 80 -19.82 -20.23 -21.09
N THR A 81 -20.62 -20.39 -20.04
CA THR A 81 -22.10 -20.39 -20.12
C THR A 81 -22.69 -18.98 -20.26
N GLY A 82 -21.88 -17.94 -20.11
CA GLY A 82 -22.29 -16.54 -20.22
C GLY A 82 -23.02 -16.00 -18.98
N GLU A 83 -23.08 -16.77 -17.89
CA GLU A 83 -23.60 -16.30 -16.59
C GLU A 83 -22.72 -15.20 -16.00
N ILE A 84 -21.41 -15.25 -16.27
CA ILE A 84 -20.47 -14.15 -16.08
C ILE A 84 -20.13 -13.58 -17.45
N SER A 85 -20.44 -12.30 -17.66
CA SER A 85 -20.17 -11.62 -18.92
C SER A 85 -18.67 -11.56 -19.23
N GLY A 86 -18.30 -11.76 -20.50
CA GLY A 86 -16.93 -11.59 -20.99
C GLY A 86 -16.35 -10.19 -20.69
N ASP A 87 -17.14 -9.13 -20.80
CA ASP A 87 -16.74 -7.76 -20.49
C ASP A 87 -16.27 -7.60 -19.03
N ALA A 88 -16.90 -8.31 -18.10
CA ALA A 88 -16.49 -8.29 -16.69
C ALA A 88 -15.13 -8.98 -16.48
N ILE A 89 -14.86 -10.06 -17.22
CA ILE A 89 -13.58 -10.76 -17.19
C ILE A 89 -12.48 -9.89 -17.81
N GLU A 90 -12.79 -9.21 -18.91
CA GLU A 90 -11.88 -8.26 -19.53
C GLU A 90 -11.54 -7.10 -18.59
N ALA A 91 -12.56 -6.46 -18.00
CA ALA A 91 -12.38 -5.38 -17.03
C ALA A 91 -11.53 -5.81 -15.82
N LEU A 92 -11.72 -7.05 -15.35
CA LEU A 92 -10.91 -7.61 -14.28
C LEU A 92 -9.46 -7.84 -14.72
N GLY A 93 -9.23 -8.32 -15.94
CA GLY A 93 -7.90 -8.44 -16.52
C GLY A 93 -7.15 -7.11 -16.56
N TRP A 94 -7.82 -6.04 -17.00
CA TRP A 94 -7.28 -4.68 -16.98
C TRP A 94 -6.90 -4.23 -15.56
N LEU A 95 -7.80 -4.40 -14.59
CA LEU A 95 -7.53 -4.06 -13.20
C LEU A 95 -6.34 -4.85 -12.63
N MET A 96 -6.26 -6.16 -12.93
CA MET A 96 -5.16 -7.00 -12.47
C MET A 96 -3.80 -6.53 -13.03
N SER A 97 -3.77 -6.06 -14.27
CA SER A 97 -2.57 -5.47 -14.88
C SER A 97 -2.14 -4.20 -14.16
N GLU A 98 -3.07 -3.26 -13.95
CA GLU A 98 -2.80 -1.99 -13.23
C GLU A 98 -2.29 -2.22 -11.81
N LEU A 99 -2.87 -3.20 -11.11
CA LEU A 99 -2.43 -3.60 -9.77
C LEU A 99 -1.04 -4.25 -9.78
N GLY A 100 -0.69 -4.97 -10.85
CA GLY A 100 0.66 -5.50 -11.08
C GLY A 100 1.69 -4.38 -11.21
N ASP A 101 1.43 -3.40 -12.06
CA ASP A 101 2.31 -2.25 -12.28
C ASP A 101 2.43 -1.37 -11.03
N PHE A 102 1.33 -1.18 -10.31
CA PHE A 102 1.34 -0.53 -9.00
C PHE A 102 2.27 -1.27 -8.02
N SER A 103 2.18 -2.61 -7.95
CA SER A 103 3.00 -3.42 -7.05
C SER A 103 4.49 -3.31 -7.37
N ALA A 104 4.85 -3.35 -8.65
CA ALA A 104 6.24 -3.17 -9.10
C ALA A 104 6.77 -1.77 -8.77
N THR A 105 5.96 -0.75 -8.95
CA THR A 105 6.32 0.64 -8.64
C THR A 105 6.47 0.85 -7.13
N ALA A 106 5.57 0.29 -6.32
CA ALA A 106 5.64 0.32 -4.87
C ALA A 106 6.91 -0.39 -4.36
N PHE A 107 7.29 -1.53 -4.95
CA PHE A 107 8.55 -2.21 -4.64
C PHE A 107 9.78 -1.33 -4.92
N ALA A 108 9.83 -0.71 -6.11
CA ALA A 108 10.94 0.15 -6.49
C ALA A 108 11.06 1.36 -5.55
N LEU A 109 9.94 1.98 -5.20
CA LEU A 109 9.87 3.08 -4.25
C LEU A 109 10.37 2.66 -2.86
N ALA A 110 9.86 1.55 -2.33
CA ALA A 110 10.29 1.05 -1.02
C ALA A 110 11.79 0.77 -1.00
N SER A 111 12.31 0.06 -2.00
CA SER A 111 13.74 -0.25 -2.13
C SER A 111 14.59 1.02 -2.16
N ALA A 112 14.16 2.05 -2.91
CA ALA A 112 14.84 3.34 -2.95
C ALA A 112 14.83 4.03 -1.58
N CYS A 113 13.67 4.15 -0.92
CA CYS A 113 13.55 4.71 0.42
C CYS A 113 14.49 4.00 1.42
N ARG A 114 14.50 2.65 1.42
CA ARG A 114 15.32 1.84 2.33
C ARG A 114 16.82 2.12 2.15
N ARG A 115 17.30 2.28 0.90
CA ARG A 115 18.71 2.57 0.61
C ARG A 115 19.21 3.84 1.32
N PHE A 116 18.35 4.83 1.50
CA PHE A 116 18.68 6.09 2.16
C PHE A 116 18.38 6.10 3.67
N THR A 117 17.78 5.03 4.22
CA THR A 117 17.47 4.91 5.65
C THR A 117 18.31 3.85 6.37
N THR A 118 19.03 2.96 5.66
CA THR A 118 19.83 1.85 6.24
C THR A 118 20.79 2.27 7.36
N TYR A 119 21.30 3.51 7.32
CA TYR A 119 22.25 4.03 8.32
C TYR A 119 21.70 5.18 9.17
N ALA A 120 20.44 5.57 8.98
CA ALA A 120 19.80 6.58 9.80
C ALA A 120 19.29 5.92 11.09
N PRO A 121 19.50 6.52 12.28
CA PRO A 121 18.89 6.00 13.50
C PRO A 121 17.37 5.98 13.32
N TYR A 122 16.75 4.82 13.54
CA TYR A 122 15.29 4.68 13.44
C TYR A 122 14.62 5.71 14.35
N GLN A 123 13.97 6.70 13.75
CA GLN A 123 13.15 7.66 14.47
C GLN A 123 11.69 7.21 14.38
N SER A 124 11.15 6.71 15.49
CA SER A 124 9.78 6.20 15.63
C SER A 124 8.72 7.31 15.65
N ARG A 125 8.90 8.37 14.87
CA ARG A 125 7.95 9.49 14.82
C ARG A 125 6.91 9.24 13.72
N PRO A 126 5.61 9.16 14.05
CA PRO A 126 4.56 9.09 13.04
C PRO A 126 4.58 10.37 12.17
N VAL A 127 4.55 10.21 10.85
CA VAL A 127 4.40 11.32 9.90
C VAL A 127 2.95 11.35 9.45
N ALA A 128 2.25 12.44 9.78
CA ALA A 128 0.87 12.62 9.34
C ALA A 128 0.83 12.75 7.81
N GLY A 129 -0.13 12.08 7.17
CA GLY A 129 -0.37 12.22 5.74
C GLY A 129 -0.84 13.64 5.37
N ALA A 130 -0.70 13.98 4.09
CA ALA A 130 -1.30 15.16 3.51
C ALA A 130 -2.84 15.12 3.64
N ARG A 131 -3.48 16.29 3.53
CA ARG A 131 -4.95 16.35 3.42
C ARG A 131 -5.35 15.95 1.99
N PRO A 132 -6.36 15.08 1.82
CA PRO A 132 -6.90 14.76 0.49
C PRO A 132 -7.58 15.98 -0.14
#